data_AF-A0A934VCA0-F1
#
_entry.id   AF-A0A934VCA0-F1
#
_cell.length_a   1.000
_cell.length_b   1.000
_cell.length_c   1.000
_cell.angle_alpha   90.00
_cell.angle_beta   90.00
_cell.angle_gamma   90.00
#
_symmetry.space_group_name_H-M   'P 1'
#
loop_
_entity.id
_entity.type
_entity.pdbx_description
1 polymer ?
#
loop_
_entity_poly.entity_id
_entity_poly.type
_entity_poly.pdbx_seq_one_letter_code
_entity_poly.pdbx_strand_id
1 'polypeptide(L)'
;MKLSLILTTLVLSLTPAFADKADDLYKQGMAAAKQGDAVKARALLNEALRLRPDHPYARFQLGRLKGADSTMAAKQRAAKLAAVTVSVNFQEAELGDALEALGMMVEKKTSDEHGEDKAFTPNFMIQDRSGELAKSPITLQLKGVPANKVMDFMLQQAGGNVRYDEHAIIIRPNQPVKQATPTTEE
;
A
#
# COMPACT_ATOMS: atom_id res chain seq x y z
N MET A 1 1.26 56.06 49.58
CA MET A 1 1.70 54.82 50.25
C MET A 1 1.45 53.67 49.28
N LYS A 2 2.52 53.01 48.84
CA LYS A 2 2.51 51.95 47.80
C LYS A 2 2.09 50.62 48.43
N LEU A 3 1.32 49.81 47.71
CA LEU A 3 1.38 48.36 47.87
C LEU A 3 1.16 47.69 46.51
N SER A 4 2.28 47.34 45.87
CA SER A 4 2.32 46.46 44.71
C SER A 4 2.04 45.03 45.16
N LEU A 5 1.05 44.37 44.56
CA LEU A 5 0.95 42.92 44.60
C LEU A 5 1.60 42.37 43.34
N ILE A 6 2.82 41.86 43.50
CA ILE A 6 3.56 41.13 42.46
C ILE A 6 2.86 39.79 42.29
N LEU A 7 2.13 39.60 41.19
CA LEU A 7 1.67 38.29 40.78
C LEU A 7 2.81 37.60 40.02
N THR A 8 3.58 36.81 40.75
CA THR A 8 4.65 35.95 40.25
C THR A 8 4.14 35.06 39.11
N THR A 9 4.61 35.30 37.90
CA THR A 9 4.52 34.35 36.80
C THR A 9 5.43 33.16 37.11
N LEU A 10 4.85 32.05 37.56
CA LEU A 10 5.52 30.75 37.56
C LEU A 10 5.57 30.24 36.11
N VAL A 11 6.55 30.69 35.34
CA VAL A 11 6.88 30.05 34.05
C VAL A 11 7.64 28.78 34.38
N LEU A 12 6.89 27.68 34.36
CA LEU A 12 7.36 26.32 34.54
C LEU A 12 8.45 26.00 33.50
N SER A 13 9.72 25.95 33.91
CA SER A 13 10.89 25.56 33.11
C SER A 13 10.92 24.06 32.79
N LEU A 14 9.83 23.52 32.25
CA LEU A 14 9.65 22.11 31.90
C LEU A 14 10.03 21.79 30.44
N THR A 15 10.33 22.79 29.60
CA THR A 15 10.57 22.61 28.17
C THR A 15 11.88 21.88 27.79
N PRO A 16 13.05 22.06 28.46
CA PRO A 16 14.29 21.42 28.01
C PRO A 16 14.36 19.92 28.34
N ALA A 17 13.84 19.47 29.49
CA ALA A 17 13.92 18.06 29.88
C ALA A 17 13.05 17.14 28.99
N PHE A 18 11.86 17.61 28.57
CA PHE A 18 11.06 16.87 27.59
C PHE A 18 11.67 16.90 26.20
N ALA A 19 12.36 18.00 25.85
CA ALA A 19 13.10 18.10 24.61
C ALA A 19 14.22 17.02 24.58
N ASP A 20 15.09 16.97 25.60
CA ASP A 20 16.19 15.99 25.64
C ASP A 20 15.69 14.54 25.59
N LYS A 21 14.60 14.25 26.30
CA LYS A 21 13.98 12.91 26.27
C LYS A 21 13.38 12.57 24.90
N ALA A 22 12.77 13.52 24.21
CA ALA A 22 12.23 13.31 22.87
C ALA A 22 13.35 12.99 21.85
N ASP A 23 14.49 13.67 21.95
CA ASP A 23 15.65 13.41 21.09
C ASP A 23 16.28 12.03 21.36
N ASP A 24 16.34 11.61 22.61
CA ASP A 24 16.82 10.27 22.97
C ASP A 24 15.90 9.17 22.43
N LEU A 25 14.58 9.31 22.62
CA LEU A 25 13.58 8.40 22.04
C LEU A 25 13.68 8.36 20.51
N TYR A 26 13.91 9.49 19.87
CA TYR A 26 14.15 9.56 18.43
C TYR A 26 15.40 8.74 18.02
N LYS A 27 16.53 8.92 18.71
CA LYS A 27 17.78 8.18 18.44
C LYS A 27 17.58 6.67 18.63
N GLN A 28 16.91 6.26 19.70
CA GLN A 28 16.60 4.85 19.94
C GLN A 28 15.67 4.29 18.85
N GLY A 29 14.66 5.05 18.43
CA GLY A 29 13.76 4.68 17.34
C GLY A 29 14.51 4.46 16.02
N MET A 30 15.48 5.34 15.73
CA MET A 30 16.35 5.18 14.56
C MET A 30 17.26 3.95 14.65
N ALA A 31 17.80 3.65 15.84
CA ALA A 31 18.60 2.44 16.05
C ALA A 31 17.77 1.17 15.84
N ALA A 32 16.54 1.12 16.36
CA ALA A 32 15.61 0.03 16.14
C ALA A 32 15.27 -0.14 14.64
N ALA A 33 15.02 0.96 13.92
CA ALA A 33 14.76 0.91 12.48
C ALA A 33 15.95 0.35 11.70
N LYS A 34 17.18 0.72 12.06
CA LYS A 34 18.41 0.19 11.44
C LYS A 34 18.59 -1.31 11.72
N GLN A 35 18.10 -1.79 12.85
CA GLN A 35 18.10 -3.21 13.21
C GLN A 35 16.95 -4.00 12.57
N GLY A 36 16.06 -3.35 11.81
CA GLY A 36 14.89 -3.97 11.18
C GLY A 36 13.68 -4.12 12.11
N ASP A 37 13.76 -3.63 13.35
CA ASP A 37 12.65 -3.67 14.30
C ASP A 37 11.71 -2.46 14.07
N ALA A 38 10.92 -2.54 13.00
CA ALA A 38 9.98 -1.49 12.60
C ALA A 38 8.91 -1.21 13.65
N VAL A 39 8.50 -2.23 14.43
CA VAL A 39 7.49 -2.10 15.49
C VAL A 39 8.03 -1.25 16.63
N LYS A 40 9.21 -1.60 17.15
CA LYS A 40 9.87 -0.81 18.20
C LYS A 40 10.24 0.58 17.73
N ALA A 41 10.72 0.71 16.49
CA ALA A 41 11.01 2.01 15.89
C ALA A 41 9.78 2.93 15.87
N ARG A 42 8.64 2.41 15.42
CA ARG A 42 7.37 3.15 15.38
C ARG A 42 6.91 3.57 16.78
N ALA A 43 6.99 2.68 17.77
CA ALA A 43 6.62 2.99 19.15
C ALA A 43 7.48 4.12 19.74
N LEU A 44 8.81 4.04 19.57
CA LEU A 44 9.75 5.05 20.09
C LEU A 44 9.59 6.41 19.40
N LEU A 45 9.39 6.43 18.08
CA LEU A 45 9.16 7.66 17.33
C LEU A 45 7.81 8.32 17.67
N ASN A 46 6.77 7.53 17.94
CA ASN A 46 5.48 8.04 18.43
C ASN A 46 5.63 8.67 19.82
N GLU A 47 6.39 8.04 20.71
CA GLU A 47 6.64 8.59 22.05
C GLU A 47 7.47 9.88 21.97
N ALA A 48 8.46 9.95 21.07
CA ALA A 48 9.19 11.19 20.80
C ALA A 48 8.25 12.33 20.38
N LEU A 49 7.26 12.04 19.53
CA LEU A 49 6.25 13.02 19.12
C LEU A 49 5.22 13.33 20.21
N ARG A 50 4.93 12.40 21.10
CA ARG A 50 4.06 12.66 22.26
C ARG A 50 4.71 13.68 23.20
N LEU A 51 6.02 13.60 23.39
CA LEU A 51 6.79 14.56 24.21
C LEU A 51 7.06 15.87 23.48
N ARG A 52 7.31 15.83 22.16
CA ARG A 52 7.56 16.99 21.32
C ARG A 52 6.82 16.86 19.98
N PRO A 53 5.57 17.36 19.88
CA PRO A 53 4.75 17.20 18.67
C PRO A 53 5.35 17.80 17.39
N ASP A 54 6.20 18.81 17.53
CA ASP A 54 6.93 19.49 16.47
C ASP A 54 8.36 18.95 16.26
N HIS A 55 8.68 17.77 16.79
CA HIS A 55 10.01 17.18 16.64
C HIS A 55 10.41 17.09 15.15
N PRO A 56 11.53 17.73 14.75
CA PRO A 56 11.82 18.03 13.33
C PRO A 56 11.93 16.78 12.45
N TYR A 57 12.43 15.67 13.02
CA TYR A 57 12.70 14.45 12.24
C TYR A 57 11.76 13.27 12.51
N ALA A 58 11.06 13.21 13.66
CA ALA A 58 10.33 12.01 14.06
C ALA A 58 9.09 11.75 13.18
N ARG A 59 8.33 12.81 12.81
CA ARG A 59 7.21 12.69 11.85
C ARG A 59 7.65 12.17 10.49
N PHE A 60 8.76 12.70 9.98
CA PHE A 60 9.31 12.29 8.70
C PHE A 60 9.71 10.80 8.70
N GLN A 61 10.38 10.34 9.76
CA GLN A 61 10.80 8.95 9.87
C GLN A 61 9.63 7.98 10.02
N LEU A 62 8.57 8.35 10.76
CA LEU A 62 7.33 7.57 10.79
C LEU A 62 6.68 7.44 9.41
N GLY A 63 6.69 8.52 8.62
CA GLY A 63 6.23 8.48 7.23
C GLY A 63 7.02 7.47 6.38
N ARG A 64 8.34 7.44 6.54
CA ARG A 64 9.21 6.47 5.85
C ARG A 64 8.93 5.02 6.25
N LEU A 65 8.77 4.77 7.56
CA LEU A 65 8.43 3.43 8.06
C LEU A 65 7.08 2.97 7.50
N LYS A 66 6.05 3.84 7.52
CA LYS A 66 4.75 3.52 6.94
C LYS A 66 4.85 3.20 5.43
N GLY A 67 5.63 3.97 4.68
CA GLY A 67 5.86 3.71 3.26
C GLY A 67 6.56 2.37 3.00
N ALA A 68 7.51 1.99 3.86
CA ALA A 68 8.18 0.69 3.80
C ALA A 68 7.20 -0.45 4.09
N ASP A 69 6.36 -0.33 5.12
CA ASP A 69 5.36 -1.33 5.49
C ASP A 69 4.35 -1.54 4.35
N SER A 70 3.83 -0.45 3.78
CA SER A 70 2.91 -0.50 2.63
C SER A 70 3.58 -1.16 1.41
N THR A 71 4.86 -0.87 1.14
CA THR A 71 5.61 -1.51 0.04
C THR A 71 5.77 -3.01 0.26
N MET A 72 6.07 -3.44 1.48
CA MET A 72 6.17 -4.86 1.81
C MET A 72 4.82 -5.56 1.73
N ALA A 73 3.75 -4.94 2.21
CA ALA A 73 2.40 -5.47 2.10
C ALA A 73 1.95 -5.62 0.64
N ALA A 74 2.28 -4.65 -0.22
CA ALA A 74 2.02 -4.73 -1.66
C ALA A 74 2.78 -5.91 -2.30
N LYS A 75 4.07 -6.09 -1.98
CA LYS A 75 4.86 -7.24 -2.44
C LYS A 75 4.29 -8.58 -1.95
N GLN A 76 3.91 -8.65 -0.67
CA GLN A 76 3.32 -9.85 -0.09
C GLN A 76 2.00 -10.21 -0.76
N ARG A 77 1.17 -9.22 -1.12
CA ARG A 77 -0.08 -9.44 -1.86
C ARG A 77 0.17 -9.97 -3.25
N ALA A 78 1.14 -9.41 -3.97
CA ALA A 78 1.56 -9.93 -5.27
C ALA A 78 2.04 -11.38 -5.17
N ALA A 79 2.84 -11.70 -4.15
CA ALA A 79 3.33 -13.05 -3.89
C ALA A 79 2.21 -14.03 -3.52
N LYS A 80 1.24 -13.61 -2.68
CA LYS A 80 0.06 -14.41 -2.33
C LYS A 80 -0.76 -14.76 -3.57
N LEU A 81 -0.98 -13.79 -4.47
CA LEU A 81 -1.69 -14.06 -5.71
C LEU A 81 -0.88 -15.01 -6.63
N ALA A 82 0.43 -14.83 -6.71
CA ALA A 82 1.31 -15.68 -7.53
C ALA A 82 1.44 -17.12 -7.02
N ALA A 83 1.24 -17.35 -5.72
CA ALA A 83 1.32 -18.67 -5.11
C ALA A 83 0.13 -19.57 -5.46
N VAL A 84 -0.96 -19.00 -5.98
CA VAL A 84 -2.20 -19.72 -6.24
C VAL A 84 -2.31 -20.04 -7.73
N THR A 85 -2.35 -21.32 -8.08
CA THR A 85 -2.56 -21.75 -9.47
C THR A 85 -4.04 -22.00 -9.75
N VAL A 86 -4.53 -21.51 -10.88
CA VAL A 86 -5.94 -21.63 -11.28
C VAL A 86 -6.05 -22.14 -12.71
N SER A 87 -7.22 -22.66 -13.06
CA SER A 87 -7.58 -22.99 -14.43
C SER A 87 -8.81 -22.18 -14.82
N VAL A 88 -8.78 -21.52 -15.97
CA VAL A 88 -9.85 -20.63 -16.42
C VAL A 88 -10.24 -20.95 -17.85
N ASN A 89 -11.50 -20.69 -18.17
CA ASN A 89 -12.05 -20.74 -19.51
C ASN A 89 -13.03 -19.58 -19.66
N PHE A 90 -12.52 -18.42 -20.05
CA PHE A 90 -13.31 -17.24 -20.35
C PHE A 90 -13.56 -17.16 -21.85
N GLN A 91 -14.82 -16.94 -22.23
CA GLN A 91 -15.28 -16.76 -23.60
C GLN A 91 -16.00 -15.43 -23.67
N GLU A 92 -15.32 -14.40 -24.17
CA GLU A 92 -15.84 -13.02 -24.25
C GLU A 92 -16.39 -12.49 -22.92
N ALA A 93 -15.80 -12.89 -21.79
CA ALA A 93 -16.19 -12.37 -20.48
C ALA A 93 -15.73 -10.91 -20.34
N GLU A 94 -16.56 -10.05 -19.77
CA GLU A 94 -16.11 -8.69 -19.41
C GLU A 94 -14.95 -8.79 -18.40
N LEU A 95 -13.94 -7.92 -18.52
CA LEU A 95 -12.78 -7.92 -17.62
C LEU A 95 -13.20 -7.86 -16.14
N GLY A 96 -14.23 -7.08 -15.80
CA GLY A 96 -14.76 -6.98 -14.44
C GLY A 96 -15.17 -8.35 -13.89
N ASP A 97 -16.02 -9.06 -14.62
CA ASP A 97 -16.51 -10.39 -14.25
C ASP A 97 -15.37 -11.42 -14.21
N ALA A 98 -14.43 -11.33 -15.16
CA ALA A 98 -13.27 -12.22 -15.21
C ALA A 98 -12.34 -12.04 -13.98
N LEU A 99 -12.16 -10.81 -13.50
CA LEU A 99 -11.40 -10.50 -12.29
C LEU A 99 -12.14 -10.93 -11.02
N GLU A 100 -13.47 -10.75 -10.97
CA GLU A 100 -14.30 -11.23 -9.87
C GLU A 100 -14.22 -12.76 -9.76
N ALA A 101 -14.39 -13.46 -10.89
CA ALA A 101 -14.22 -14.91 -10.97
C ALA A 101 -12.82 -15.34 -10.51
N LEU A 102 -11.77 -14.65 -10.94
CA LEU A 102 -10.41 -14.90 -10.48
C LEU A 102 -10.28 -14.75 -8.97
N GLY A 103 -10.90 -13.72 -8.38
CA GLY A 103 -10.91 -13.49 -6.95
C GLY A 103 -11.58 -14.62 -6.17
N MET A 104 -12.76 -15.05 -6.62
CA MET A 104 -13.48 -16.18 -6.04
C MET A 104 -12.68 -17.48 -6.12
N MET A 105 -12.02 -17.75 -7.25
CA MET A 105 -11.17 -18.93 -7.42
C MET A 105 -9.98 -18.93 -6.46
N VAL A 106 -9.35 -17.77 -6.25
CA VAL A 106 -8.21 -17.61 -5.35
C VAL A 106 -8.63 -17.76 -3.88
N GLU A 107 -9.71 -17.10 -3.49
CA GLU A 107 -10.28 -17.20 -2.14
C GLU A 107 -10.67 -18.64 -1.83
N LYS A 108 -11.43 -19.29 -2.72
CA LYS A 108 -11.82 -20.70 -2.56
C LYS A 108 -10.61 -21.60 -2.41
N LYS A 109 -9.62 -21.51 -3.31
CA LYS A 109 -8.44 -22.39 -3.28
C LYS A 109 -7.62 -22.21 -2.00
N THR A 110 -7.46 -20.97 -1.54
CA THR A 110 -6.72 -20.71 -0.30
C THR A 110 -7.50 -21.09 0.96
N SER A 111 -8.84 -20.97 0.92
CA SER A 111 -9.72 -21.50 1.96
C SER A 111 -9.64 -23.02 2.04
N ASP A 112 -9.73 -23.72 0.90
CA ASP A 112 -9.63 -25.17 0.81
C ASP A 112 -8.27 -25.68 1.35
N GLU A 113 -7.18 -24.94 1.11
CA GLU A 113 -5.81 -25.32 1.50
C GLU A 113 -5.46 -24.96 2.95
N HIS A 114 -5.98 -23.85 3.49
CA HIS A 114 -5.50 -23.28 4.75
C HIS A 114 -6.61 -23.03 5.80
N GLY A 115 -7.88 -23.24 5.45
CA GLY A 115 -9.06 -22.92 6.24
C GLY A 115 -9.62 -21.52 5.96
N GLU A 116 -10.93 -21.33 6.19
CA GLU A 116 -11.68 -20.10 5.88
C GLU A 116 -11.06 -18.85 6.54
N ASP A 117 -10.66 -18.94 7.81
CA ASP A 117 -10.05 -17.82 8.56
C ASP A 117 -8.71 -17.34 7.97
N LYS A 118 -8.09 -18.14 7.10
CA LYS A 118 -6.81 -17.85 6.45
C LYS A 118 -6.93 -17.67 4.94
N ALA A 119 -8.15 -17.69 4.41
CA ALA A 119 -8.39 -17.45 3.00
C ALA A 119 -7.82 -16.09 2.58
N PHE A 120 -7.21 -16.06 1.41
CA PHE A 120 -6.72 -14.83 0.81
C PHE A 120 -7.73 -14.34 -0.22
N THR A 121 -8.39 -13.23 0.10
CA THR A 121 -9.33 -12.56 -0.80
C THR A 121 -8.61 -11.40 -1.51
N PRO A 122 -8.32 -11.50 -2.82
CA PRO A 122 -7.74 -10.40 -3.58
C PRO A 122 -8.81 -9.36 -3.93
N ASN A 123 -8.73 -8.18 -3.32
CA ASN A 123 -9.60 -7.05 -3.66
C ASN A 123 -9.11 -6.34 -4.94
N PHE A 124 -9.70 -6.64 -6.09
CA PHE A 124 -9.44 -5.95 -7.35
C PHE A 124 -10.25 -4.65 -7.43
N MET A 125 -9.58 -3.53 -7.67
CA MET A 125 -10.23 -2.23 -7.84
C MET A 125 -9.88 -1.65 -9.22
N ILE A 126 -10.87 -1.64 -10.11
CA ILE A 126 -10.75 -0.97 -11.41
C ILE A 126 -10.93 0.53 -11.20
N GLN A 127 -9.88 1.30 -11.52
CA GLN A 127 -9.89 2.75 -11.52
C GLN A 127 -9.88 3.24 -12.96
N ASP A 128 -11.07 3.27 -13.54
CA ASP A 128 -11.32 3.78 -14.88
C ASP A 128 -12.55 4.67 -14.86
N ARG A 129 -12.41 5.90 -15.36
CA ARG A 129 -13.53 6.86 -15.42
C ARG A 129 -14.45 6.62 -16.61
N SER A 130 -13.96 6.06 -17.71
CA SER A 130 -14.82 5.75 -18.86
C SER A 130 -15.67 4.50 -18.61
N GLY A 131 -15.17 3.59 -17.77
CA GLY A 131 -15.81 2.30 -17.49
C GLY A 131 -15.67 1.32 -18.66
N GLU A 132 -14.89 1.67 -19.69
CA GLU A 132 -14.65 0.83 -20.86
C GLU A 132 -13.73 -0.33 -20.50
N LEU A 133 -12.74 -0.11 -19.62
CA LEU A 133 -11.78 -1.14 -19.26
C LEU A 133 -12.45 -2.36 -18.62
N ALA A 134 -13.46 -2.13 -17.77
CA ALA A 134 -14.19 -3.20 -17.11
C ALA A 134 -15.00 -4.06 -18.10
N LYS A 135 -15.44 -3.47 -19.21
CA LYS A 135 -16.26 -4.12 -20.24
C LYS A 135 -15.44 -4.77 -21.36
N SER A 136 -14.12 -4.58 -21.34
CA SER A 136 -13.24 -5.17 -22.34
C SER A 136 -13.40 -6.69 -22.38
N PRO A 137 -13.68 -7.30 -23.55
CA PRO A 137 -13.91 -8.73 -23.65
C PRO A 137 -12.60 -9.50 -23.46
N ILE A 138 -12.65 -10.55 -22.64
CA ILE A 138 -11.56 -11.43 -22.32
C ILE A 138 -11.87 -12.83 -22.84
N THR A 139 -10.98 -13.35 -23.68
CA THR A 139 -11.02 -14.74 -24.13
C THR A 139 -9.73 -15.42 -23.72
N LEU A 140 -9.83 -16.40 -22.82
CA LEU A 140 -8.65 -17.02 -22.21
C LEU A 140 -8.96 -18.44 -21.75
N GLN A 141 -8.15 -19.40 -22.21
CA GLN A 141 -8.20 -20.78 -21.74
C GLN A 141 -6.82 -21.17 -21.20
N LEU A 142 -6.72 -21.37 -19.88
CA LEU A 142 -5.47 -21.70 -19.20
C LEU A 142 -5.71 -22.80 -18.18
N LYS A 143 -4.69 -23.64 -17.96
CA LYS A 143 -4.73 -24.74 -16.99
C LYS A 143 -3.50 -24.69 -16.07
N GLY A 144 -3.75 -24.63 -14.76
CA GLY A 144 -2.69 -24.67 -13.74
C GLY A 144 -1.74 -23.47 -13.77
N VAL A 145 -2.23 -22.29 -14.18
CA VAL A 145 -1.40 -21.08 -14.30
C VAL A 145 -1.49 -20.24 -13.02
N PRO A 146 -0.40 -19.62 -12.54
CA PRO A 146 -0.44 -18.69 -11.42
C PRO A 146 -1.48 -17.58 -11.63
N ALA A 147 -2.29 -17.27 -10.61
CA ALA A 147 -3.39 -16.33 -10.72
C ALA A 147 -2.93 -14.91 -11.10
N ASN A 148 -1.74 -14.48 -10.66
CA ASN A 148 -1.16 -13.21 -11.10
C ASN A 148 -0.86 -13.21 -12.61
N LYS A 149 -0.46 -14.34 -13.18
CA LYS A 149 -0.23 -14.48 -14.63
C LYS A 149 -1.52 -14.54 -15.42
N VAL A 150 -2.54 -15.20 -14.89
CA VAL A 150 -3.89 -15.16 -15.48
C VAL A 150 -4.38 -13.71 -15.56
N MET A 151 -4.24 -12.93 -14.48
CA MET A 151 -4.55 -11.50 -14.47
C MET A 151 -3.69 -10.71 -15.46
N ASP A 152 -2.37 -10.94 -15.52
CA ASP A 152 -1.49 -10.27 -16.50
C ASP A 152 -2.01 -10.45 -17.94
N PHE A 153 -2.46 -11.66 -18.31
CA PHE A 153 -3.03 -11.92 -19.65
C PHE A 153 -4.37 -11.21 -19.88
N MET A 154 -5.24 -11.15 -18.87
CA MET A 154 -6.50 -10.40 -18.96
C MET A 154 -6.22 -8.91 -19.22
N LEU A 155 -5.30 -8.33 -18.44
CA LEU A 155 -4.94 -6.91 -18.56
C LEU A 155 -4.23 -6.60 -19.88
N GLN A 156 -3.45 -7.54 -20.41
CA GLN A 156 -2.85 -7.41 -21.74
C GLN A 156 -3.92 -7.34 -22.84
N GLN A 157 -4.96 -8.18 -22.79
CA GLN A 157 -6.07 -8.12 -23.77
C GLN A 157 -6.91 -6.85 -23.60
N ALA A 158 -7.20 -6.45 -22.37
CA ALA A 158 -8.05 -5.30 -22.08
C ALA A 158 -7.36 -3.94 -22.22
N GLY A 159 -6.03 -3.90 -22.39
CA GLY A 159 -5.28 -2.65 -22.42
C GLY A 159 -5.13 -1.99 -21.03
N GLY A 160 -5.02 -2.80 -19.98
CA GLY A 160 -4.84 -2.35 -18.60
C GLY A 160 -3.43 -2.57 -18.03
N ASN A 161 -3.17 -1.98 -16.87
CA ASN A 161 -2.02 -2.23 -16.02
C ASN A 161 -2.45 -2.43 -14.56
N VAL A 162 -1.55 -2.98 -13.75
CA VAL A 162 -1.79 -3.30 -12.35
C VAL A 162 -0.78 -2.63 -11.41
N ARG A 163 -1.27 -2.17 -10.27
CA ARG A 163 -0.46 -1.73 -9.12
C ARG A 163 -0.97 -2.40 -7.86
N TYR A 164 -0.08 -3.10 -7.16
CA TYR A 164 -0.39 -3.65 -5.84
C TYR A 164 -0.31 -2.56 -4.77
N ASP A 165 -1.23 -2.63 -3.82
CA ASP A 165 -1.29 -1.77 -2.64
C ASP A 165 -1.44 -2.62 -1.37
N GLU A 166 -1.39 -1.98 -0.20
CA GLU A 166 -1.50 -2.64 1.12
C GLU A 166 -2.86 -3.32 1.34
N HIS A 167 -3.93 -2.87 0.67
CA HIS A 167 -5.28 -3.41 0.85
C HIS A 167 -5.99 -3.79 -0.45
N ALA A 168 -5.37 -3.56 -1.62
CA ALA A 168 -6.02 -3.82 -2.90
C ALA A 168 -5.03 -4.02 -4.06
N ILE A 169 -5.57 -4.51 -5.16
CA ILE A 169 -4.91 -4.67 -6.45
C ILE A 169 -5.58 -3.67 -7.40
N ILE A 170 -4.89 -2.57 -7.69
CA ILE A 170 -5.44 -1.46 -8.46
C ILE A 170 -5.20 -1.71 -9.94
N ILE A 171 -6.26 -1.65 -10.74
CA ILE A 171 -6.22 -1.84 -12.18
C ILE A 171 -6.59 -0.53 -12.85
N ARG A 172 -5.82 -0.12 -13.87
CA ARG A 172 -6.03 1.14 -14.60
C ARG A 172 -5.87 0.94 -16.09
N PRO A 173 -6.51 1.76 -16.94
CA PRO A 173 -6.25 1.73 -18.36
C PRO A 173 -4.79 2.15 -18.61
N ASN A 174 -4.19 1.60 -19.66
CA ASN A 174 -2.91 2.07 -20.14
C ASN A 174 -3.05 3.52 -20.62
N GLN A 175 -2.03 4.33 -20.35
CA GLN A 175 -1.99 5.68 -20.92
C GLN A 175 -1.91 5.54 -22.44
N PRO A 176 -2.68 6.34 -23.22
CA PRO A 176 -2.50 6.37 -24.66
C PRO A 176 -1.05 6.70 -24.95
N VAL A 177 -0.39 5.86 -25.75
CA VAL A 177 0.98 6.13 -26.20
C VAL A 177 0.94 7.46 -26.95
N LYS A 178 1.58 8.48 -26.39
CA LYS A 178 1.69 9.79 -27.05
C LYS A 178 2.53 9.55 -28.31
N GLN A 179 1.88 9.41 -29.47
CA GLN A 179 2.59 9.23 -30.73
C GLN A 179 3.52 10.44 -30.91
N ALA A 180 4.82 10.18 -31.06
CA ALA A 180 5.78 11.23 -31.38
C ALA A 180 5.33 11.87 -32.69
N THR A 181 5.00 13.15 -32.65
CA THR A 181 4.71 13.93 -33.85
C THR A 181 5.96 13.87 -34.74
N PRO A 182 5.86 13.44 -36.01
CA PRO A 182 7.03 13.45 -36.87
C PRO A 182 7.51 14.90 -36.95
N THR A 183 8.74 15.13 -36.49
CA THR A 183 9.41 16.41 -36.72
C THR A 183 9.50 16.56 -38.23
N THR A 184 8.63 17.41 -38.77
CA THR A 184 8.73 17.81 -40.17
C THR A 184 9.92 18.77 -40.19
N GLU A 185 11.08 18.27 -40.61
CA GLU A 185 12.20 19.13 -41.00
C GLU A 185 11.78 19.85 -42.28
N GLU A 186 11.54 21.16 -42.16
CA GLU A 186 11.61 22.12 -43.29
C GLU A 186 13.01 22.75 -43.33
#